data_AF-F9WSE6-F1
#
_entry.id   AF-F9WSE6-F1
#
_cell.length_a   1.000
_cell.length_b   1.000
_cell.length_c   1.000
_cell.angle_alpha   90.00
_cell.angle_beta   90.00
_cell.angle_gamma   90.00
#
_symmetry.space_group_name_H-M   'P 1'
#
loop_
_entity.id
_entity.type
_entity.pdbx_description
1 polymer ?
#
loop_
_entity_poly.entity_id
_entity_poly.type
_entity_poly.pdbx_seq_one_letter_code
_entity_poly.pdbx_strand_id
1 'polypeptide(L)'
;MASRIALFLMCLSLCVTAAHGEVSSETDPHELIIESFSKLEKETCATALMCLWLEVVQLPRRRMIERIDTIFKRFRGLVNISAERAKLENDGTFNNMSDAREALNDIYTKLEAAQKLESRLEGAKQELRAGLEKDDTVVSNLNDALVSISMVVSGLLGKLGTQTVSLTSIKKDMQNMTNYTQGMEIANNTVKAIMETWWNGNTASLINNLTKLIKNSSTLCDKHVYERKIRYTYSYFHIVDYSKVIAFIRNNTGELINYTNTIGSIDRFDERQRGASGNITKKLLASVFAKQLEDMLNDMNALKVSVREIRKARAQLLVAKQKNEEERRHGCTDLWSQLLTLVRLR
;
A
#
# COMPACT_ATOMS: atom_id res chain seq x y z
N MET A 1 -46.89 4.67 34.68
CA MET A 1 -45.41 4.79 34.64
C MET A 1 -44.70 3.62 33.97
N ALA A 2 -45.25 2.39 33.98
CA ALA A 2 -44.64 1.22 33.32
C ALA A 2 -44.50 1.34 31.78
N SER A 3 -45.44 1.98 31.07
CA SER A 3 -45.35 2.12 29.60
C SER A 3 -44.24 3.03 29.08
N ARG A 4 -43.73 3.97 29.89
CA ARG A 4 -42.62 4.84 29.47
C ARG A 4 -41.25 4.18 29.62
N ILE A 5 -41.13 3.21 30.53
CA ILE A 5 -39.90 2.43 30.75
C ILE A 5 -39.73 1.38 29.63
N ALA A 6 -40.83 0.76 29.18
CA ALA A 6 -40.81 -0.19 28.06
C ALA A 6 -40.42 0.45 26.72
N LEU A 7 -40.88 1.69 26.46
CA LEU A 7 -40.50 2.47 25.27
C LEU A 7 -39.03 2.91 25.31
N PHE A 8 -38.49 3.22 26.49
CA PHE A 8 -37.06 3.57 26.64
C PHE A 8 -36.14 2.35 26.44
N LEU A 9 -36.55 1.16 26.91
CA LEU A 9 -35.81 -0.08 26.70
C LEU A 9 -35.87 -0.57 25.24
N MET A 10 -37.00 -0.39 24.55
CA MET A 10 -37.09 -0.68 23.10
C MET A 10 -36.30 0.32 22.24
N CYS A 11 -36.21 1.59 22.62
CA CYS A 11 -35.35 2.55 21.92
C CYS A 11 -33.85 2.26 22.14
N LEU A 12 -33.47 1.75 23.32
CA LEU A 12 -32.08 1.33 23.58
C LEU A 12 -31.71 0.06 22.80
N SER A 13 -32.62 -0.91 22.62
CA SER A 13 -32.34 -2.08 21.78
C SER A 13 -32.30 -1.76 20.29
N LEU A 14 -33.11 -0.80 19.82
CA LEU A 14 -33.07 -0.30 18.43
C LEU A 14 -31.83 0.57 18.15
N CYS A 15 -31.31 1.31 19.14
CA CYS A 15 -30.05 2.04 18.99
C CYS A 15 -28.81 1.14 19.09
N VAL A 16 -28.86 0.02 19.83
CA VAL A 16 -27.79 -0.98 19.83
C VAL A 16 -27.76 -1.79 18.52
N THR A 17 -28.91 -2.03 17.90
CA THR A 17 -28.99 -2.73 16.60
C THR A 17 -28.72 -1.83 15.40
N ALA A 18 -28.97 -0.52 15.47
CA ALA A 18 -28.57 0.44 14.42
C ALA A 18 -27.09 0.85 14.49
N ALA A 19 -26.41 0.58 15.61
CA ALA A 19 -24.95 0.75 15.76
C ALA A 19 -24.15 -0.54 15.50
N HIS A 20 -24.82 -1.66 15.27
CA HIS A 20 -24.21 -2.90 14.76
C HIS A 20 -24.44 -2.97 13.25
N GLY A 21 -23.76 -2.09 12.51
CA GLY A 21 -23.47 -2.36 11.11
C GLY A 21 -22.75 -3.70 11.04
N GLU A 22 -23.29 -4.63 10.25
CA GLU A 22 -22.70 -5.91 9.85
C GLU A 22 -21.64 -6.46 10.81
N VAL A 23 -22.06 -7.04 11.93
CA VAL A 23 -21.22 -8.00 12.64
C VAL A 23 -21.21 -9.27 11.78
N SER A 24 -20.39 -9.27 10.73
CA SER A 24 -19.72 -10.50 10.35
C SER A 24 -18.91 -10.89 11.59
N SER A 25 -19.00 -12.13 12.05
CA SER A 25 -18.13 -12.60 13.13
C SER A 25 -16.69 -12.52 12.61
N GLU A 26 -16.02 -11.40 12.86
CA GLU A 26 -14.61 -11.19 12.59
C GLU A 26 -13.86 -12.31 13.31
N THR A 27 -13.52 -13.36 12.56
CA THR A 27 -12.91 -14.54 13.14
C THR A 27 -11.47 -14.19 13.45
N ASP A 28 -11.08 -14.23 14.73
CA ASP A 28 -9.70 -13.94 15.12
C ASP A 28 -8.75 -14.93 14.42
N PRO A 29 -7.79 -14.47 13.60
CA PRO A 29 -6.86 -15.36 12.93
C PRO A 29 -6.08 -16.28 13.88
N HIS A 30 -5.90 -15.87 15.14
CA HIS A 30 -5.30 -16.73 16.15
C HIS A 30 -6.19 -17.91 16.54
N GLU A 31 -7.48 -17.66 16.80
CA GLU A 31 -8.45 -18.71 17.11
C GLU A 31 -8.60 -19.68 15.95
N LEU A 32 -8.65 -19.15 14.71
CA LEU A 32 -8.76 -19.96 13.50
C LEU A 32 -7.59 -20.95 13.35
N ILE A 33 -6.36 -20.49 13.60
CA ILE A 33 -5.18 -21.38 13.59
C ILE A 33 -5.23 -22.38 14.72
N ILE A 34 -5.60 -21.99 15.93
CA ILE A 34 -5.69 -22.92 17.07
C ILE A 34 -6.68 -24.03 16.75
N GLU A 35 -7.88 -23.69 16.28
CA GLU A 35 -8.90 -24.66 15.91
C GLU A 35 -8.42 -25.56 14.76
N SER A 36 -7.85 -24.96 13.71
CA SER A 36 -7.44 -25.69 12.51
C SER A 36 -6.29 -26.64 12.79
N PHE A 37 -5.22 -26.17 13.44
CA PHE A 37 -3.97 -26.94 13.60
C PHE A 37 -4.03 -27.94 14.77
N SER A 38 -4.82 -27.67 15.81
CA SER A 38 -4.90 -28.55 16.99
C SER A 38 -5.44 -29.94 16.67
N LYS A 39 -6.17 -30.12 15.57
CA LYS A 39 -6.76 -31.40 15.15
C LYS A 39 -5.97 -32.11 14.05
N LEU A 40 -4.96 -31.47 13.45
CA LEU A 40 -4.24 -32.04 12.32
C LEU A 40 -3.28 -33.16 12.76
N GLU A 41 -3.23 -34.20 11.94
CA GLU A 41 -2.19 -35.22 11.98
C GLU A 41 -0.84 -34.64 11.54
N LYS A 42 0.25 -35.34 11.90
CA LYS A 42 1.63 -34.85 11.73
C LYS A 42 1.94 -34.36 10.31
N GLU A 43 1.62 -35.17 9.31
CA GLU A 43 1.87 -34.87 7.89
C GLU A 43 1.06 -33.65 7.43
N THR A 44 -0.25 -33.65 7.68
CA THR A 44 -1.15 -32.53 7.33
C THR A 44 -0.74 -31.23 8.01
N CYS A 45 -0.28 -31.30 9.27
CA CYS A 45 0.17 -30.14 10.03
C CYS A 45 1.41 -29.49 9.40
N ALA A 46 2.39 -30.30 8.96
CA ALA A 46 3.59 -29.81 8.30
C ALA A 46 3.27 -29.14 6.95
N THR A 47 2.41 -29.76 6.13
CA THR A 47 1.94 -29.16 4.87
C THR A 47 1.18 -27.85 5.12
N ALA A 48 0.25 -27.84 6.08
CA ALA A 48 -0.52 -26.64 6.43
C ALA A 48 0.38 -25.49 6.92
N LEU A 49 1.44 -25.78 7.68
CA LEU A 49 2.44 -24.78 8.08
C LEU A 49 3.14 -24.14 6.88
N MET A 50 3.55 -24.94 5.91
CA MET A 50 4.19 -24.42 4.69
C MET A 50 3.23 -23.59 3.86
N CYS A 51 1.98 -24.03 3.70
CA CYS A 51 0.94 -23.24 3.04
C CYS A 51 0.73 -21.89 3.75
N LEU A 52 0.65 -21.90 5.08
CA LEU A 52 0.51 -20.67 5.86
C LEU A 52 1.71 -19.74 5.68
N TRP A 53 2.92 -20.27 5.76
CA TRP A 53 4.14 -19.47 5.57
C TRP A 53 4.20 -18.87 4.15
N LEU A 54 3.81 -19.62 3.12
CA LEU A 54 3.75 -19.13 1.75
C LEU A 54 2.74 -18.00 1.56
N GLU A 55 1.61 -18.02 2.26
CA GLU A 55 0.63 -16.91 2.18
C GLU A 55 1.06 -15.71 3.03
N VAL A 56 1.61 -15.94 4.23
CA VAL A 56 2.10 -14.87 5.11
C VAL A 56 3.31 -14.13 4.51
N VAL A 57 4.22 -14.84 3.83
CA VAL A 57 5.37 -14.22 3.15
C VAL A 57 4.93 -13.32 1.98
N GLN A 58 3.69 -13.35 1.53
CA GLN A 58 3.22 -12.41 0.52
C GLN A 58 2.75 -11.07 1.11
N LEU A 59 2.50 -10.98 2.41
CA LEU A 59 1.90 -9.81 3.06
C LEU A 59 2.74 -8.52 2.92
N PRO A 60 4.07 -8.50 3.16
CA PRO A 60 4.84 -7.27 2.98
C PRO A 60 4.78 -6.73 1.54
N ARG A 61 4.76 -7.62 0.53
CA ARG A 61 4.60 -7.24 -0.88
C ARG A 61 3.23 -6.59 -1.13
N ARG A 62 2.15 -7.21 -0.64
CA ARG A 62 0.79 -6.65 -0.72
C ARG A 62 0.73 -5.27 -0.08
N ARG A 63 1.33 -5.11 1.11
CA ARG A 63 1.39 -3.83 1.82
C ARG A 63 2.15 -2.75 1.05
N MET A 64 3.24 -3.10 0.37
CA MET A 64 4.01 -2.16 -0.44
C MET A 64 3.19 -1.64 -1.63
N ILE A 65 2.45 -2.51 -2.32
CA ILE A 65 1.55 -2.13 -3.42
C ILE A 65 0.49 -1.14 -2.93
N GLU A 66 -0.20 -1.47 -1.83
CA GLU A 66 -1.20 -0.57 -1.21
C GLU A 66 -0.60 0.77 -0.80
N ARG A 67 0.64 0.76 -0.28
CA ARG A 67 1.32 1.98 0.13
C ARG A 67 1.61 2.90 -1.05
N ILE A 68 2.10 2.35 -2.15
CA ILE A 68 2.31 3.09 -3.40
C ILE A 68 0.96 3.65 -3.89
N ASP A 69 -0.08 2.84 -3.96
CA ASP A 69 -1.41 3.30 -4.38
C ASP A 69 -1.93 4.45 -3.51
N THR A 70 -1.72 4.37 -2.20
CA THR A 70 -2.10 5.42 -1.25
C THR A 70 -1.33 6.72 -1.48
N ILE A 71 -0.02 6.64 -1.70
CA ILE A 71 0.84 7.81 -2.01
C ILE A 71 0.35 8.49 -3.30
N PHE A 72 0.10 7.73 -4.36
CA PHE A 72 -0.41 8.27 -5.62
C PHE A 72 -1.80 8.89 -5.47
N LYS A 73 -2.70 8.25 -4.71
CA LYS A 73 -4.04 8.80 -4.42
C LYS A 73 -3.96 10.14 -3.69
N ARG A 74 -3.13 10.24 -2.64
CA ARG A 74 -2.90 11.50 -1.90
C ARG A 74 -2.33 12.58 -2.81
N PHE A 75 -1.37 12.20 -3.65
CA PHE A 75 -0.74 13.10 -4.59
C PHE A 75 -1.72 13.72 -5.60
N ARG A 76 -2.60 12.91 -6.21
CA ARG A 76 -3.67 13.41 -7.09
C ARG A 76 -4.63 14.37 -6.36
N GLY A 77 -4.80 14.23 -5.05
CA GLY A 77 -5.54 15.20 -4.24
C GLY A 77 -4.87 16.57 -4.15
N LEU A 78 -3.53 16.63 -4.21
CA LEU A 78 -2.76 17.87 -4.13
C LEU A 78 -2.60 18.55 -5.50
N VAL A 79 -2.44 17.73 -6.54
CA VAL A 79 -2.23 18.14 -7.92
C VAL A 79 -3.39 17.64 -8.77
N ASN A 80 -4.22 18.56 -9.26
CA ASN A 80 -5.28 18.26 -10.21
C ASN A 80 -5.14 19.17 -11.44
N ILE A 81 -4.38 18.69 -12.42
CA ILE A 81 -4.04 19.44 -13.63
C ILE A 81 -5.28 19.74 -14.46
N SER A 82 -6.17 18.76 -14.60
CA SER A 82 -7.46 18.93 -15.29
C SER A 82 -8.31 20.04 -14.67
N ALA A 83 -8.36 20.13 -13.34
CA ALA A 83 -9.05 21.22 -12.66
C ALA A 83 -8.36 22.57 -12.85
N GLU A 84 -7.04 22.64 -12.88
CA GLU A 84 -6.34 23.90 -13.19
C GLU A 84 -6.56 24.34 -14.65
N ARG A 85 -6.61 23.39 -15.60
CA ARG A 85 -6.92 23.66 -17.01
C ARG A 85 -8.33 24.22 -17.20
N ALA A 86 -9.34 23.57 -16.61
CA ALA A 86 -10.73 24.01 -16.69
C ALA A 86 -10.94 25.43 -16.14
N LYS A 87 -10.16 25.81 -15.11
CA LYS A 87 -10.20 27.16 -14.55
C LYS A 87 -9.63 28.25 -15.47
N LEU A 88 -8.81 27.89 -16.46
CA LEU A 88 -8.28 28.83 -17.45
C LEU A 88 -9.17 28.91 -18.70
N GLU A 89 -9.73 27.78 -19.14
CA GLU A 89 -10.64 27.74 -20.28
C GLU A 89 -11.94 28.54 -20.04
N ASN A 90 -12.35 28.69 -18.78
CA ASN A 90 -13.51 29.51 -18.39
C ASN A 90 -13.24 31.02 -18.29
N ASP A 91 -11.99 31.49 -18.48
CA ASP A 91 -11.60 32.88 -18.23
C ASP A 91 -11.24 33.60 -19.55
N GLY A 92 -12.26 33.86 -20.39
CA GLY A 92 -12.10 34.52 -21.70
C GLY A 92 -11.73 36.02 -21.69
N THR A 93 -11.34 36.58 -20.53
CA THR A 93 -11.20 38.04 -20.33
C THR A 93 -9.85 38.64 -20.75
N PHE A 94 -8.87 37.83 -21.10
CA PHE A 94 -7.47 38.29 -21.32
C PHE A 94 -7.07 38.48 -22.78
N ASN A 95 -7.98 38.25 -23.74
CA ASN A 95 -7.67 38.29 -25.17
C ASN A 95 -7.22 39.67 -25.69
N ASN A 96 -7.48 40.75 -24.94
CA ASN A 96 -7.29 42.13 -25.41
C ASN A 96 -6.07 42.86 -24.80
N MET A 97 -5.24 42.20 -23.98
CA MET A 97 -4.01 42.79 -23.42
C MET A 97 -2.78 41.96 -23.80
N SER A 98 -1.80 42.60 -24.45
CA SER A 98 -0.54 41.96 -24.88
C SER A 98 0.15 41.20 -23.75
N ASP A 99 0.34 41.84 -22.60
CA ASP A 99 1.04 41.28 -21.45
C ASP A 99 0.26 40.10 -20.80
N ALA A 100 -1.07 40.18 -20.82
CA ALA A 100 -1.92 39.09 -20.35
C ALA A 100 -1.86 37.88 -21.30
N ARG A 101 -1.67 38.11 -22.60
CA ARG A 101 -1.54 37.07 -23.62
C ARG A 101 -0.21 36.32 -23.48
N GLU A 102 0.89 37.02 -23.19
CA GLU A 102 2.19 36.41 -22.91
C GLU A 102 2.14 35.54 -21.64
N ALA A 103 1.61 36.08 -20.54
CA ALA A 103 1.46 35.34 -19.29
C ALA A 103 0.50 34.14 -19.42
N LEU A 104 -0.59 34.27 -20.19
CA LEU A 104 -1.46 33.13 -20.50
C LEU A 104 -0.77 32.06 -21.32
N ASN A 105 0.01 32.45 -22.34
CA ASN A 105 0.78 31.50 -23.13
C ASN A 105 1.79 30.73 -22.26
N ASP A 106 2.51 31.41 -21.35
CA ASP A 106 3.39 30.74 -20.37
C ASP A 106 2.61 29.72 -19.52
N ILE A 107 1.45 30.12 -19.00
CA ILE A 107 0.59 29.22 -18.22
C ILE A 107 0.13 28.01 -19.04
N TYR A 108 -0.27 28.19 -20.31
CA TYR A 108 -0.67 27.10 -21.19
C TYR A 108 0.50 26.14 -21.48
N THR A 109 1.69 26.66 -21.77
CA THR A 109 2.89 25.83 -21.99
C THR A 109 3.24 25.03 -20.74
N LYS A 110 3.18 25.65 -19.55
CA LYS A 110 3.41 24.95 -18.28
C LYS A 110 2.36 23.89 -17.99
N LEU A 111 1.09 24.15 -18.34
CA LEU A 111 0.00 23.19 -18.24
C LEU A 111 0.22 21.98 -19.13
N GLU A 112 0.62 22.18 -20.38
CA GLU A 112 0.91 21.09 -21.30
C GLU A 112 2.08 20.24 -20.80
N ALA A 113 3.15 20.87 -20.31
CA ALA A 113 4.27 20.16 -19.69
C ALA A 113 3.83 19.36 -18.45
N ALA A 114 2.98 19.94 -17.61
CA ALA A 114 2.42 19.27 -16.43
C ALA A 114 1.53 18.08 -16.80
N GLN A 115 0.72 18.18 -17.87
CA GLN A 115 -0.11 17.08 -18.37
C GLN A 115 0.74 15.92 -18.90
N LYS A 116 1.81 16.22 -19.65
CA LYS A 116 2.77 15.18 -20.11
C LYS A 116 3.42 14.46 -18.94
N LEU A 117 3.80 15.20 -17.90
CA LEU A 117 4.41 14.65 -16.69
C LEU A 117 3.42 13.79 -15.89
N GLU A 118 2.15 14.21 -15.79
CA GLU A 118 1.09 13.41 -15.17
C GLU A 118 0.85 12.08 -15.90
N SER A 119 0.81 12.11 -17.24
CA SER A 119 0.69 10.88 -18.05
C SER A 119 1.88 9.94 -17.86
N ARG A 120 3.11 10.49 -17.80
CA ARG A 120 4.32 9.70 -17.53
C ARG A 120 4.28 9.05 -16.15
N LEU A 121 3.84 9.78 -15.13
CA LEU A 121 3.67 9.25 -13.77
C LEU A 121 2.68 8.10 -13.73
N GLU A 122 1.57 8.19 -14.48
CA GLU A 122 0.59 7.10 -14.51
C GLU A 122 1.14 5.85 -15.20
N GLY A 123 1.86 6.01 -16.31
CA GLY A 123 2.55 4.91 -16.97
C GLY A 123 3.57 4.23 -16.06
N ALA A 124 4.43 5.01 -15.41
CA ALA A 124 5.44 4.49 -14.49
C ALA A 124 4.81 3.81 -13.26
N LYS A 125 3.68 4.32 -12.76
CA LYS A 125 2.92 3.67 -11.68
C LYS A 125 2.41 2.29 -12.10
N GLN A 126 1.81 2.19 -13.28
CA GLN A 126 1.30 0.91 -13.82
C GLN A 126 2.45 -0.10 -14.01
N GLU A 127 3.60 0.35 -14.53
CA GLU A 127 4.78 -0.50 -14.66
C GLU A 127 5.34 -0.98 -13.32
N LEU A 128 5.47 -0.08 -12.34
CA LEU A 128 5.93 -0.47 -11.00
C LEU A 128 4.96 -1.47 -10.35
N ARG A 129 3.65 -1.23 -10.48
CA ARG A 129 2.62 -2.12 -9.95
C ARG A 129 2.68 -3.50 -10.62
N ALA A 130 2.69 -3.55 -11.95
CA ALA A 130 2.79 -4.79 -12.69
C ALA A 130 4.08 -5.55 -12.35
N GLY A 131 5.18 -4.82 -12.12
CA GLY A 131 6.44 -5.40 -11.65
C GLY A 131 6.33 -5.98 -10.24
N LEU A 132 5.78 -5.23 -9.28
CA LEU A 132 5.59 -5.69 -7.90
C LEU A 132 4.61 -6.87 -7.77
N GLU A 133 3.69 -7.02 -8.71
CA GLU A 133 2.79 -8.18 -8.80
C GLU A 133 3.51 -9.45 -9.28
N LYS A 134 4.68 -9.33 -9.94
CA LYS A 134 5.46 -10.50 -10.37
C LYS A 134 6.03 -11.30 -9.19
N ASP A 135 6.17 -12.59 -9.41
CA ASP A 135 6.53 -13.60 -8.41
C ASP A 135 8.02 -13.64 -8.05
N ASP A 136 8.88 -13.08 -8.90
CA ASP A 136 10.32 -12.94 -8.69
C ASP A 136 10.68 -11.58 -8.05
N THR A 137 9.70 -10.71 -7.84
CA THR A 137 9.95 -9.38 -7.32
C THR A 137 10.26 -9.40 -5.83
N VAL A 138 11.48 -8.99 -5.52
CA VAL A 138 12.02 -8.93 -4.17
C VAL A 138 11.68 -7.60 -3.52
N VAL A 139 10.87 -7.66 -2.47
CA VAL A 139 10.77 -6.63 -1.45
C VAL A 139 11.74 -7.03 -0.33
N SER A 140 12.69 -6.19 0.04
CA SER A 140 13.60 -6.43 1.19
C SER A 140 14.23 -7.85 1.19
N ASN A 141 14.35 -8.49 2.34
CA ASN A 141 14.91 -9.83 2.52
C ASN A 141 13.91 -10.97 2.20
N LEU A 142 13.04 -10.81 1.20
CA LEU A 142 12.08 -11.86 0.79
C LEU A 142 12.81 -13.19 0.50
N ASN A 143 13.99 -13.11 -0.13
CA ASN A 143 14.73 -14.30 -0.56
C ASN A 143 15.09 -15.23 0.61
N ASP A 144 15.49 -14.68 1.76
CA ASP A 144 15.87 -15.50 2.93
C ASP A 144 14.66 -16.28 3.48
N ALA A 145 13.49 -15.63 3.50
CA ALA A 145 12.23 -16.27 3.88
C ALA A 145 11.81 -17.35 2.87
N LEU A 146 11.95 -17.09 1.56
CA LEU A 146 11.62 -18.06 0.53
C LEU A 146 12.57 -19.26 0.52
N VAL A 147 13.87 -19.05 0.75
CA VAL A 147 14.85 -20.14 0.87
C VAL A 147 14.49 -21.06 2.03
N SER A 148 14.10 -20.49 3.17
CA SER A 148 13.67 -21.25 4.36
C SER A 148 12.46 -22.15 4.06
N ILE A 149 11.48 -21.64 3.30
CA ILE A 149 10.30 -22.42 2.86
C ILE A 149 10.71 -23.49 1.83
N SER A 150 11.47 -23.09 0.81
CA SER A 150 11.89 -23.95 -0.30
C SER A 150 12.67 -25.18 0.17
N MET A 151 13.52 -25.03 1.18
CA MET A 151 14.27 -26.16 1.75
C MET A 151 13.34 -27.20 2.39
N VAL A 152 12.33 -26.76 3.14
CA VAL A 152 11.36 -27.67 3.75
C VAL A 152 10.54 -28.39 2.67
N VAL A 153 10.03 -27.64 1.70
CA VAL A 153 9.24 -28.18 0.59
C VAL A 153 10.07 -29.19 -0.22
N SER A 154 11.31 -28.85 -0.56
CA SER A 154 12.22 -29.75 -1.28
C SER A 154 12.50 -31.03 -0.48
N GLY A 155 12.72 -30.90 0.83
CA GLY A 155 12.89 -32.05 1.72
C GLY A 155 11.66 -32.96 1.73
N LEU A 156 10.46 -32.39 1.90
CA LEU A 156 9.20 -33.14 1.90
C LEU A 156 8.95 -33.86 0.57
N LEU A 157 9.39 -33.29 -0.56
CA LEU A 157 9.25 -33.88 -1.89
C LEU A 157 10.43 -34.78 -2.30
N GLY A 158 11.45 -34.95 -1.43
CA GLY A 158 12.66 -35.70 -1.76
C GLY A 158 13.47 -35.10 -2.92
N LYS A 159 13.34 -33.79 -3.18
CA LYS A 159 14.08 -33.10 -4.25
C LYS A 159 15.49 -32.75 -3.79
N LEU A 160 16.48 -33.05 -4.63
CA LEU A 160 17.89 -32.69 -4.42
C LEU A 160 18.29 -31.55 -5.37
N GLY A 161 19.02 -30.57 -4.84
CA GLY A 161 19.69 -29.52 -5.62
C GLY A 161 19.26 -28.08 -5.28
N THR A 162 20.14 -27.12 -5.60
CA THR A 162 19.85 -25.68 -5.51
C THR A 162 19.04 -25.24 -6.73
N GLN A 163 17.72 -25.26 -6.62
CA GLN A 163 16.85 -24.65 -7.63
C GLN A 163 16.73 -23.14 -7.40
N THR A 164 16.51 -22.39 -8.47
CA THR A 164 16.15 -20.98 -8.38
C THR A 164 14.88 -20.83 -7.56
N VAL A 165 14.99 -20.13 -6.42
CA VAL A 165 13.89 -19.96 -5.47
C VAL A 165 13.02 -18.77 -5.90
N SER A 166 11.75 -19.02 -6.19
CA SER A 166 10.74 -18.00 -6.45
C SER A 166 9.40 -18.41 -5.86
N LEU A 167 8.47 -17.45 -5.70
CA LEU A 167 7.11 -17.77 -5.24
C LEU A 167 6.44 -18.80 -6.15
N THR A 168 6.59 -18.66 -7.47
CA THR A 168 6.00 -19.60 -8.45
C THR A 168 6.59 -21.00 -8.31
N SER A 169 7.92 -21.13 -8.18
CA SER A 169 8.56 -22.44 -8.10
C SER A 169 8.18 -23.16 -6.82
N ILE A 170 8.19 -22.46 -5.67
CA ILE A 170 7.74 -23.01 -4.39
C ILE A 170 6.27 -23.40 -4.46
N LYS A 171 5.40 -22.55 -5.01
CA LYS A 171 3.96 -22.84 -5.12
C LYS A 171 3.70 -24.09 -5.96
N LYS A 172 4.39 -24.22 -7.10
CA LYS A 172 4.31 -25.41 -7.97
C LYS A 172 4.77 -26.66 -7.24
N ASP A 173 5.82 -26.55 -6.43
CA ASP A 173 6.33 -27.67 -5.66
C ASP A 173 5.35 -28.07 -4.56
N MET A 174 4.83 -27.11 -3.82
CA MET A 174 3.84 -27.33 -2.76
C MET A 174 2.56 -27.99 -3.26
N GLN A 175 2.13 -27.71 -4.49
CA GLN A 175 0.99 -28.40 -5.11
C GLN A 175 1.16 -29.93 -5.19
N ASN A 176 2.39 -30.44 -5.18
CA ASN A 176 2.68 -31.87 -5.21
C ASN A 176 2.79 -32.49 -3.80
N MET A 177 2.69 -31.70 -2.73
CA MET A 177 2.73 -32.22 -1.35
C MET A 177 1.39 -32.85 -0.96
N THR A 178 1.43 -33.92 -0.16
CA THR A 178 0.24 -34.51 0.44
C THR A 178 -0.52 -33.47 1.26
N ASN A 179 -1.85 -33.50 1.17
CA ASN A 179 -2.76 -32.59 1.88
C ASN A 179 -2.60 -31.10 1.55
N TYR A 180 -2.00 -30.78 0.39
CA TYR A 180 -1.84 -29.40 -0.08
C TYR A 180 -3.17 -28.62 -0.11
N THR A 181 -4.23 -29.19 -0.68
CA THR A 181 -5.53 -28.51 -0.81
C THR A 181 -6.08 -28.08 0.56
N GLN A 182 -6.07 -28.99 1.54
CA GLN A 182 -6.52 -28.69 2.89
C GLN A 182 -5.60 -27.66 3.57
N GLY A 183 -4.28 -27.81 3.45
CA GLY A 183 -3.33 -26.84 4.02
C GLY A 183 -3.48 -25.44 3.42
N MET A 184 -3.72 -25.35 2.12
CA MET A 184 -3.92 -24.10 1.40
C MET A 184 -5.25 -23.44 1.75
N GLU A 185 -6.32 -24.22 1.95
CA GLU A 185 -7.60 -23.70 2.43
C GLU A 185 -7.45 -23.04 3.81
N ILE A 186 -6.78 -23.70 4.76
CA ILE A 186 -6.49 -23.14 6.08
C ILE A 186 -5.68 -21.85 5.97
N ALA A 187 -4.63 -21.85 5.14
CA ALA A 187 -3.78 -20.69 4.92
C ALA A 187 -4.56 -19.50 4.33
N ASN A 188 -5.39 -19.74 3.33
CA ASN A 188 -6.22 -18.72 2.69
C ASN A 188 -7.25 -18.14 3.65
N ASN A 189 -7.94 -18.99 4.42
CA ASN A 189 -8.92 -18.54 5.41
C ASN A 189 -8.24 -17.70 6.50
N THR A 190 -7.06 -18.12 6.96
CA THR A 190 -6.26 -17.36 7.93
C THR A 190 -5.86 -15.99 7.36
N VAL A 191 -5.29 -15.94 6.15
CA VAL A 191 -4.85 -14.68 5.56
C VAL A 191 -6.02 -13.78 5.25
N LYS A 192 -7.16 -14.32 4.80
CA LYS A 192 -8.40 -13.55 4.66
C LYS A 192 -8.80 -12.89 5.98
N ALA A 193 -8.83 -13.65 7.08
CA ALA A 193 -9.14 -13.11 8.40
C ALA A 193 -8.12 -12.03 8.84
N ILE A 194 -6.83 -12.21 8.56
CA ILE A 194 -5.80 -11.19 8.82
C ILE A 194 -6.10 -9.90 8.05
N MET A 195 -6.45 -10.04 6.76
CA MET A 195 -6.78 -8.92 5.87
C MET A 195 -8.04 -8.17 6.33
N GLU A 196 -9.02 -8.88 6.89
CA GLU A 196 -10.28 -8.29 7.37
C GLU A 196 -10.11 -7.61 8.74
N THR A 197 -9.33 -8.20 9.65
CA THR A 197 -9.29 -7.77 11.07
C THR A 197 -8.05 -6.94 11.41
N TRP A 198 -6.84 -7.44 11.14
CA TRP A 198 -5.60 -6.84 11.62
C TRP A 198 -5.02 -5.81 10.65
N TRP A 199 -5.32 -5.96 9.36
CA TRP A 199 -4.62 -5.28 8.27
C TRP A 199 -4.74 -3.76 8.27
N ASN A 200 -5.93 -3.27 8.57
CA ASN A 200 -6.22 -1.82 8.61
C ASN A 200 -5.96 -1.21 9.99
N GLY A 201 -5.54 -2.02 10.96
CA GLY A 201 -5.22 -1.58 12.32
C GLY A 201 -3.85 -0.92 12.44
N ASN A 202 -3.42 -0.73 13.68
CA ASN A 202 -2.10 -0.20 13.99
C ASN A 202 -0.99 -1.14 13.49
N THR A 203 -0.02 -0.60 12.75
CA THR A 203 1.11 -1.35 12.18
C THR A 203 1.89 -2.17 13.20
N ALA A 204 2.16 -1.62 14.38
CA ALA A 204 2.89 -2.34 15.43
C ALA A 204 2.06 -3.50 15.98
N SER A 205 0.74 -3.32 16.10
CA SER A 205 -0.19 -4.39 16.47
C SER A 205 -0.21 -5.50 15.41
N LEU A 206 -0.33 -5.15 14.13
CA LEU A 206 -0.28 -6.11 13.01
C LEU A 206 1.01 -6.94 13.06
N ILE A 207 2.17 -6.30 13.18
CA ILE A 207 3.47 -6.98 13.24
C ILE A 207 3.56 -7.92 14.45
N ASN A 208 3.10 -7.45 15.62
CA ASN A 208 3.10 -8.27 16.84
C ASN A 208 2.20 -9.50 16.69
N ASN A 209 1.00 -9.32 16.13
CA ASN A 209 0.05 -10.41 15.90
C ASN A 209 0.58 -11.41 14.87
N LEU A 210 1.15 -10.95 13.75
CA LEU A 210 1.81 -11.82 12.77
C LEU A 210 2.97 -12.61 13.39
N THR A 211 3.81 -11.95 14.20
CA THR A 211 4.91 -12.61 14.91
C THR A 211 4.41 -13.71 15.84
N LYS A 212 3.37 -13.42 16.62
CA LYS A 212 2.72 -14.42 17.49
C LYS A 212 2.11 -15.54 16.66
N LEU A 213 1.49 -15.23 15.53
CA LEU A 213 0.80 -16.19 14.67
C LEU A 213 1.78 -17.20 14.07
N ILE A 214 2.92 -16.72 13.55
CA ILE A 214 4.00 -17.56 13.02
C ILE A 214 4.57 -18.47 14.12
N LYS A 215 4.79 -17.94 15.32
CA LYS A 215 5.29 -18.74 16.45
C LYS A 215 4.26 -19.78 16.90
N ASN A 216 3.03 -19.36 17.14
CA ASN A 216 1.97 -20.23 17.67
C ASN A 216 1.62 -21.36 16.70
N SER A 217 1.51 -21.06 15.40
CA SER A 217 1.28 -22.09 14.38
C SER A 217 2.37 -23.16 14.42
N SER A 218 3.65 -22.77 14.47
CA SER A 218 4.75 -23.74 14.58
C SER A 218 4.66 -24.61 15.85
N THR A 219 4.34 -24.00 17.01
CA THR A 219 4.21 -24.72 18.28
C THR A 219 3.00 -25.67 18.32
N LEU A 220 1.93 -25.39 17.57
CA LEU A 220 0.75 -26.28 17.54
C LEU A 220 1.05 -27.62 16.86
N CYS A 221 1.98 -27.65 15.91
CA CYS A 221 2.45 -28.91 15.31
C CYS A 221 3.50 -29.62 16.17
N ASP A 222 4.15 -28.94 17.12
CA ASP A 222 5.22 -29.52 17.97
C ASP A 222 4.75 -30.68 18.85
N LYS A 223 3.45 -30.79 19.14
CA LYS A 223 2.89 -31.95 19.87
C LYS A 223 3.22 -33.30 19.20
N HIS A 224 3.57 -33.28 17.92
CA HIS A 224 3.97 -34.44 17.10
C HIS A 224 5.48 -34.70 17.07
N VAL A 225 6.27 -33.92 17.82
CA VAL A 225 7.72 -34.04 17.90
C VAL A 225 8.09 -34.60 19.26
N TYR A 226 8.56 -35.84 19.28
CA TYR A 226 9.29 -36.39 20.43
C TYR A 226 10.78 -36.02 20.27
N GLU A 227 11.41 -35.54 21.35
CA GLU A 227 12.85 -35.48 21.60
C GLU A 227 13.65 -34.16 21.58
N ARG A 228 14.76 -34.25 22.32
CA ARG A 228 15.75 -33.29 22.83
C ARG A 228 16.10 -32.15 21.87
N LYS A 229 16.48 -31.00 22.46
CA LYS A 229 17.00 -29.78 21.81
C LYS A 229 18.19 -30.08 20.86
N ILE A 230 17.92 -30.62 19.69
CA ILE A 230 18.89 -30.74 18.60
C ILE A 230 18.70 -29.50 17.73
N ARG A 231 19.79 -28.73 17.56
CA ARG A 231 19.85 -27.67 16.56
C ARG A 231 20.00 -28.33 15.19
N TYR A 232 18.95 -28.29 14.40
CA TYR A 232 19.00 -28.74 13.01
C TYR A 232 19.66 -27.65 12.16
N THR A 233 20.79 -27.98 11.52
CA THR A 233 21.43 -27.12 10.51
C THR A 233 20.87 -27.43 9.12
N TYR A 234 21.06 -26.50 8.18
CA TYR A 234 20.61 -26.57 6.78
C TYR A 234 21.05 -27.84 6.02
N SER A 235 22.03 -28.59 6.52
CA SER A 235 22.62 -29.77 5.88
C SER A 235 21.94 -31.12 6.19
N TYR A 236 20.81 -31.15 6.93
CA TYR A 236 20.26 -32.39 7.50
C TYR A 236 19.10 -33.06 6.74
N PHE A 237 18.68 -32.54 5.58
CA PHE A 237 17.55 -33.09 4.82
C PHE A 237 17.98 -34.22 3.88
N HIS A 238 18.30 -35.39 4.43
CA HIS A 238 18.57 -36.58 3.58
C HIS A 238 17.55 -37.71 3.70
N ILE A 239 16.67 -37.74 4.72
CA ILE A 239 15.48 -38.62 4.80
C ILE A 239 14.45 -37.93 5.72
N VAL A 240 13.25 -37.63 5.21
CA VAL A 240 12.32 -36.72 5.90
C VAL A 240 11.30 -37.46 6.74
N ASP A 241 11.57 -37.50 8.04
CA ASP A 241 10.54 -37.65 9.06
C ASP A 241 9.85 -36.28 9.25
N TYR A 242 8.53 -36.23 9.09
CA TYR A 242 7.73 -35.03 9.34
C TYR A 242 7.98 -34.38 10.72
N SER A 243 8.40 -35.15 11.73
CA SER A 243 8.77 -34.61 13.05
C SER A 243 10.04 -33.72 12.96
N LYS A 244 11.00 -34.07 12.08
CA LYS A 244 12.19 -33.25 11.82
C LYS A 244 11.84 -31.98 11.04
N VAL A 245 10.87 -32.06 10.13
CA VAL A 245 10.35 -30.88 9.41
C VAL A 245 9.72 -29.90 10.37
N ILE A 246 8.80 -30.36 11.23
CA ILE A 246 8.15 -29.49 12.23
C ILE A 246 9.20 -28.85 13.14
N ALA A 247 10.20 -29.61 13.60
CA ALA A 247 11.30 -29.08 14.40
C ALA A 247 12.16 -28.05 13.66
N PHE A 248 12.42 -28.26 12.36
CA PHE A 248 13.12 -27.29 11.53
C PHE A 248 12.32 -25.99 11.38
N ILE A 249 11.03 -26.09 11.05
CA ILE A 249 10.12 -24.94 10.89
C ILE A 249 10.14 -24.08 12.15
N ARG A 250 9.96 -24.70 13.33
CA ARG A 250 10.03 -24.01 14.62
C ARG A 250 11.32 -23.21 14.81
N ASN A 251 12.46 -23.84 14.52
CA ASN A 251 13.77 -23.25 14.74
C ASN A 251 14.12 -22.16 13.70
N ASN A 252 13.43 -22.13 12.56
CA ASN A 252 13.71 -21.22 11.44
C ASN A 252 12.57 -20.22 11.17
N THR A 253 11.68 -20.00 12.15
CA THR A 253 10.65 -18.93 12.10
C THR A 253 11.25 -17.52 11.96
N GLY A 254 12.53 -17.35 12.32
CA GLY A 254 13.23 -16.07 12.35
C GLY A 254 13.23 -15.33 11.03
N GLU A 255 13.52 -16.01 9.91
CA GLU A 255 13.59 -15.36 8.60
C GLU A 255 12.23 -14.84 8.13
N LEU A 256 11.17 -15.63 8.33
CA LEU A 256 9.81 -15.19 8.02
C LEU A 256 9.38 -14.00 8.91
N ILE A 257 9.65 -14.06 10.21
CA ILE A 257 9.35 -12.96 11.14
C ILE A 257 10.10 -11.69 10.74
N ASN A 258 11.42 -11.80 10.51
CA ASN A 258 12.26 -10.69 10.07
C ASN A 258 11.72 -10.04 8.80
N TYR A 259 11.28 -10.86 7.84
CA TYR A 259 10.70 -10.34 6.62
C TYR A 259 9.35 -9.65 6.86
N THR A 260 8.45 -10.22 7.67
CA THR A 260 7.17 -9.56 8.01
C THR A 260 7.35 -8.23 8.73
N ASN A 261 8.41 -8.06 9.53
CA ASN A 261 8.76 -6.78 10.17
C ASN A 261 9.02 -5.64 9.15
N THR A 262 9.31 -5.97 7.88
CA THR A 262 9.46 -4.99 6.79
C THR A 262 8.21 -4.13 6.62
N ILE A 263 7.01 -4.64 6.97
CA ILE A 263 5.75 -3.87 6.98
C ILE A 263 5.90 -2.55 7.76
N GLY A 264 6.64 -2.56 8.87
CA GLY A 264 6.85 -1.36 9.68
C GLY A 264 7.67 -0.29 8.95
N SER A 265 8.61 -0.71 8.11
CA SER A 265 9.40 0.20 7.27
C SER A 265 8.59 0.70 6.07
N ILE A 266 7.76 -0.17 5.48
CA ILE A 266 6.84 0.17 4.38
C ILE A 266 5.84 1.24 4.82
N ASP A 267 5.19 1.09 5.97
CA ASP A 267 4.15 2.03 6.42
C ASP A 267 4.72 3.43 6.76
N ARG A 268 6.01 3.52 7.07
CA ARG A 268 6.72 4.78 7.31
C ARG A 268 7.17 5.50 6.03
N PHE A 269 7.20 4.81 4.89
CA PHE A 269 7.60 5.38 3.60
C PHE A 269 6.52 6.35 3.10
N ASP A 270 6.84 7.61 2.80
CA ASP A 270 5.85 8.64 2.45
C ASP A 270 6.38 9.62 1.40
N GLU A 271 5.50 10.33 0.67
CA GLU A 271 5.92 11.23 -0.42
C GLU A 271 6.70 12.47 0.04
N ARG A 272 6.70 12.74 1.35
CA ARG A 272 7.34 13.91 1.97
C ARG A 272 8.80 13.69 2.32
N GLN A 273 9.31 12.47 2.24
CA GLN A 273 10.72 12.19 2.50
C GLN A 273 11.55 12.88 1.41
N ARG A 274 12.08 14.07 1.73
CA ARG A 274 12.90 14.89 0.81
C ARG A 274 14.09 14.07 0.37
N GLY A 275 14.13 13.75 -0.92
CA GLY A 275 15.10 12.83 -1.49
C GLY A 275 15.04 11.52 -0.73
N ALA A 276 14.03 10.68 -1.03
CA ALA A 276 13.99 9.30 -0.57
C ALA A 276 15.40 8.76 -0.73
N SER A 277 16.16 8.74 0.37
CA SER A 277 17.59 8.51 0.26
C SER A 277 17.65 7.15 -0.37
N GLY A 278 18.41 6.96 -1.43
CA GLY A 278 18.38 5.67 -2.15
C GLY A 278 18.60 4.48 -1.21
N ASN A 279 19.11 4.72 -0.01
CA ASN A 279 19.18 3.80 1.11
C ASN A 279 17.83 3.23 1.65
N ILE A 280 16.72 3.97 1.69
CA ILE A 280 15.42 3.46 2.19
C ILE A 280 14.72 2.66 1.09
N THR A 281 14.67 3.20 -0.12
CA THR A 281 14.11 2.54 -1.30
C THR A 281 14.87 1.26 -1.65
N LYS A 282 16.21 1.27 -1.63
CA LYS A 282 17.02 0.05 -1.86
C LYS A 282 16.93 -0.98 -0.73
N LYS A 283 16.56 -0.57 0.48
CA LYS A 283 16.28 -1.50 1.59
C LYS A 283 14.92 -2.16 1.44
N LEU A 284 13.95 -1.45 0.85
CA LEU A 284 12.59 -1.95 0.68
C LEU A 284 12.41 -2.70 -0.64
N LEU A 285 13.15 -2.33 -1.69
CA LEU A 285 12.99 -2.83 -3.04
C LEU A 285 14.33 -3.18 -3.65
N ALA A 286 14.35 -4.17 -4.54
CA ALA A 286 15.49 -4.41 -5.41
C ALA A 286 15.89 -3.14 -6.18
N SER A 287 17.18 -3.02 -6.55
CA SER A 287 17.78 -1.79 -7.09
C SER A 287 17.03 -1.17 -8.28
N VAL A 288 16.43 -2.00 -9.15
CA VAL A 288 15.66 -1.56 -10.31
C VAL A 288 14.35 -0.88 -9.88
N PHE A 289 13.56 -1.54 -9.01
CA PHE A 289 12.31 -1.00 -8.50
C PHE A 289 12.52 0.20 -7.58
N ALA A 290 13.61 0.18 -6.80
CA ALA A 290 14.04 1.33 -6.01
C ALA A 290 14.28 2.56 -6.89
N LYS A 291 15.01 2.39 -8.01
CA LYS A 291 15.27 3.47 -8.96
C LYS A 291 13.99 3.98 -9.63
N GLN A 292 13.12 3.07 -10.09
CA GLN A 292 11.82 3.46 -10.66
C GLN A 292 10.99 4.30 -9.69
N LEU A 293 10.95 3.91 -8.41
CA LEU A 293 10.23 4.67 -7.38
C LEU A 293 10.88 6.03 -7.11
N GLU A 294 12.21 6.11 -7.07
CA GLU A 294 12.95 7.37 -6.94
C GLU A 294 12.65 8.33 -8.09
N ASP A 295 12.69 7.84 -9.34
CA ASP A 295 12.38 8.63 -10.53
C ASP A 295 10.93 9.16 -10.48
N MET A 296 9.98 8.32 -10.07
CA MET A 296 8.59 8.76 -9.87
C MET A 296 8.43 9.81 -8.78
N LEU A 297 9.13 9.68 -7.64
CA LEU A 297 9.07 10.69 -6.58
C LEU A 297 9.65 12.03 -7.03
N ASN A 298 10.69 12.02 -7.87
CA ASN A 298 11.25 13.21 -8.48
C ASN A 298 10.24 13.87 -9.43
N ASP A 299 9.58 13.07 -10.27
CA ASP A 299 8.52 13.53 -11.17
C ASP A 299 7.33 14.12 -10.41
N MET A 300 6.91 13.49 -9.31
CA MET A 300 5.86 14.01 -8.42
C MET A 300 6.25 15.38 -7.84
N ASN A 301 7.52 15.55 -7.43
CA ASN A 301 8.00 16.83 -6.93
C ASN A 301 8.06 17.90 -8.02
N ALA A 302 8.54 17.56 -9.22
CA ALA A 302 8.53 18.47 -10.36
C ALA A 302 7.11 18.94 -10.68
N LEU A 303 6.13 18.03 -10.70
CA LEU A 303 4.73 18.38 -10.97
C LEU A 303 4.14 19.27 -9.86
N LYS A 304 4.46 19.03 -8.58
CA LYS A 304 4.07 19.94 -7.48
C LYS A 304 4.60 21.35 -7.70
N VAL A 305 5.84 21.48 -8.16
CA VAL A 305 6.46 22.79 -8.45
C VAL A 305 5.74 23.46 -9.62
N SER A 306 5.55 22.76 -10.74
CA SER A 306 4.84 23.30 -11.92
C SER A 306 3.44 23.80 -11.57
N VAL A 307 2.67 23.03 -10.80
CA VAL A 307 1.32 23.45 -10.35
C VAL A 307 1.37 24.68 -9.46
N ARG A 308 2.35 24.75 -8.55
CA ARG A 308 2.52 25.94 -7.70
C ARG A 308 2.81 27.18 -8.54
N GLU A 309 3.65 27.05 -9.56
CA GLU A 309 3.96 28.16 -10.48
C GLU A 309 2.74 28.58 -11.30
N ILE A 310 1.99 27.64 -11.86
CA ILE A 310 0.73 27.91 -12.59
C ILE A 310 -0.25 28.68 -11.69
N ARG A 311 -0.44 28.22 -10.45
CA ARG A 311 -1.31 28.89 -9.46
C ARG A 311 -0.83 30.31 -9.14
N LYS A 312 0.49 30.51 -9.01
CA LYS A 312 1.08 31.83 -8.74
C LYS A 312 0.86 32.78 -9.92
N ALA A 313 1.16 32.35 -11.14
CA ALA A 313 0.99 33.14 -12.35
C ALA A 313 -0.49 33.53 -12.55
N ARG A 314 -1.41 32.58 -12.34
CA ARG A 314 -2.85 32.85 -12.38
C ARG A 314 -3.30 33.87 -11.32
N ALA A 315 -2.80 33.77 -10.09
CA ALA A 315 -3.12 34.75 -9.04
C ALA A 315 -2.65 36.16 -9.43
N GLN A 316 -1.47 36.28 -10.03
CA GLN A 316 -0.95 37.55 -10.54
C GLN A 316 -1.84 38.14 -11.64
N LEU A 317 -2.32 37.31 -12.58
CA LEU A 317 -3.27 37.72 -13.62
C LEU A 317 -4.59 38.23 -13.01
N LEU A 318 -5.12 37.56 -11.98
CA LEU A 318 -6.35 37.99 -11.31
C LEU A 318 -6.18 39.35 -10.61
N VAL A 319 -5.04 39.58 -9.96
CA VAL A 319 -4.73 40.88 -9.33
C VAL A 319 -4.59 41.99 -10.38
N ALA A 320 -3.89 41.72 -11.49
CA ALA A 320 -3.75 42.68 -12.58
C ALA A 320 -5.12 43.05 -13.20
N LYS A 321 -6.02 42.06 -13.33
CA LYS A 321 -7.40 42.27 -13.78
C LYS A 321 -8.17 43.21 -12.85
N GLN A 322 -8.14 42.94 -11.54
CA GLN A 322 -8.83 43.78 -10.55
C GLN A 322 -8.34 45.23 -10.60
N LYS A 323 -7.02 45.42 -10.67
CA LYS A 323 -6.42 46.76 -10.78
C LYS A 323 -6.88 47.50 -12.03
N ASN A 324 -6.90 46.84 -13.19
CA ASN A 324 -7.35 47.46 -14.45
C ASN A 324 -8.86 47.80 -14.40
N GLU A 325 -9.69 46.92 -13.85
CA GLU A 325 -11.12 47.20 -13.67
C GLU A 325 -11.35 48.40 -12.74
N GLU A 326 -10.57 48.53 -11.65
CA GLU A 326 -10.60 49.69 -10.76
C GLU A 326 -10.16 50.97 -11.48
N GLU A 327 -9.02 50.96 -12.18
CA GLU A 327 -8.53 52.09 -12.98
C GLU A 327 -9.56 52.53 -14.03
N ARG A 328 -10.21 51.59 -14.70
CA ARG A 328 -11.27 51.87 -15.69
C ARG A 328 -12.50 52.50 -15.05
N ARG A 329 -12.91 52.02 -13.86
CA ARG A 329 -14.02 52.62 -13.10
C ARG A 329 -13.68 54.07 -12.72
N HIS A 330 -12.49 54.30 -12.17
CA HIS A 330 -12.04 55.64 -11.80
C HIS A 330 -11.95 56.58 -13.02
N GLY A 331 -11.40 56.13 -14.15
CA GLY A 331 -11.35 56.93 -15.38
C GLY A 331 -12.73 57.29 -15.93
N CYS A 332 -13.71 56.39 -15.87
CA CYS A 332 -15.09 56.71 -16.22
C CYS A 332 -15.70 57.71 -15.23
N THR A 333 -15.46 57.58 -13.93
CA THR A 333 -15.94 58.52 -12.91
C THR A 333 -15.36 59.92 -13.11
N ASP A 334 -14.07 60.02 -13.45
CA ASP A 334 -13.40 61.30 -13.72
C ASP A 334 -13.94 61.96 -15.00
N LEU A 335 -14.15 61.20 -16.07
CA LEU A 335 -14.77 61.70 -17.30
C LEU A 335 -16.21 62.19 -17.05
N TRP A 336 -17.00 61.46 -16.26
CA TRP A 336 -18.34 61.89 -15.87
C TRP A 336 -18.32 63.17 -15.01
N SER A 337 -17.36 63.29 -14.09
CA SER A 337 -17.16 64.48 -13.27
C SER A 337 -16.78 65.71 -14.13
N GLN A 338 -15.87 65.53 -15.09
CA GLN A 338 -15.51 66.56 -16.06
C GLN A 338 -16.70 66.97 -16.93
N LEU A 339 -17.48 66.01 -17.42
CA LEU A 339 -18.68 66.28 -18.22
C LEU A 339 -19.75 67.05 -17.42
N LEU A 340 -20.01 66.65 -16.17
CA LEU A 340 -20.95 67.35 -15.28
C LEU A 340 -20.49 68.77 -14.95
N THR A 341 -19.18 69.00 -14.85
CA THR A 341 -18.60 70.33 -14.64
C THR A 341 -18.76 71.21 -15.87
N LEU A 342 -18.57 70.65 -17.07
CA LEU A 342 -18.81 71.32 -18.35
C LEU A 342 -20.28 71.69 -18.57
N VAL A 343 -21.22 70.82 -18.17
CA VAL A 343 -22.66 71.06 -18.33
C VAL A 343 -23.20 72.07 -17.30
N ARG A 344 -22.58 72.19 -16.11
CA ARG A 344 -22.91 73.22 -15.11
C ARG A 344 -22.41 74.63 -15.46
N LEU A 345 -21.72 74.81 -16.59
CA LEU A 345 -21.28 76.10 -17.14
C LEU A 345 -22.22 76.65 -18.23
N ARG A 346 -23.53 76.40 -18.11
CA ARG A 346 -24.56 77.12 -18.88
C ARG A 346 -25.54 77.85 -17.98
#